data_AF-A0A2I0WDN8-F1
#
_entry.id   AF-A0A2I0WDN8-F1
#
_cell.length_a   1.000
_cell.length_b   1.000
_cell.length_c   1.000
_cell.angle_alpha   90.00
_cell.angle_beta   90.00
_cell.angle_gamma   90.00
#
_symmetry.space_group_name_H-M   'P 1'
#
loop_
_entity.id
_entity.type
_entity.pdbx_description
1 polymer ?
#
loop_
_entity_poly.entity_id
_entity_poly.type
_entity_poly.pdbx_seq_one_letter_code
_entity_poly.pdbx_strand_id
1 'polypeptide(L)'
;MPLLLQPLHNQTISSSHNPKPKSPSPHPPLLLRFRPSDRQIAQHLNTLGIRASPSSSSESLHWMLSVVNYFESKGFSNIHFPRLFHLCPQMFSSADLNRTIAPVFSFLISELGASTEHLDLGSGFWRAWVFLTRNPLGFADDFRLFFDSEENNLRPKFEYLLYEMGGSVEEVKRFPQYFGFCLKKRIVPRHLHLKQRNIRPSLKWMLMPGDKVLWQVEIELLEQLGYDFAILSFLS
;
A
#
# COMPACT_ATOMS: atom_id res chain seq x y z
N MET A 1 52.13 18.06 -32.22
CA MET A 1 52.86 19.34 -32.05
C MET A 1 52.09 20.41 -32.81
N PRO A 2 51.84 21.57 -32.20
CA PRO A 2 50.54 22.22 -32.19
C PRO A 2 50.36 23.30 -33.27
N LEU A 3 49.07 23.55 -33.56
CA LEU A 3 48.50 24.75 -34.16
C LEU A 3 48.82 26.00 -33.34
N LEU A 4 48.96 27.17 -33.99
CA LEU A 4 48.29 28.47 -33.68
C LEU A 4 48.96 29.63 -34.47
N LEU A 5 48.22 30.34 -35.35
CA LEU A 5 47.70 31.75 -35.26
C LEU A 5 48.75 32.84 -35.55
N GLN A 6 48.53 33.96 -36.26
CA GLN A 6 47.37 34.79 -36.70
C GLN A 6 47.94 35.91 -37.64
N PRO A 7 47.30 37.07 -38.01
CA PRO A 7 45.90 37.58 -38.05
C PRO A 7 45.55 38.25 -39.43
N LEU A 8 44.33 38.71 -39.79
CA LEU A 8 43.67 39.98 -39.42
C LEU A 8 42.24 40.10 -40.05
N HIS A 9 41.36 40.81 -39.32
CA HIS A 9 40.24 41.72 -39.74
C HIS A 9 40.10 42.04 -41.25
N ASN A 10 38.94 42.32 -41.87
CA ASN A 10 37.61 42.73 -41.42
C ASN A 10 36.66 42.70 -42.66
N GLN A 11 35.34 42.60 -42.46
CA GLN A 11 34.30 43.52 -42.98
C GLN A 11 32.91 42.86 -43.10
N THR A 12 31.99 43.44 -42.33
CA THR A 12 30.54 43.32 -42.35
C THR A 12 29.94 43.73 -43.70
N ILE A 13 29.06 42.92 -44.28
CA ILE A 13 28.00 43.39 -45.18
C ILE A 13 26.68 42.69 -44.80
N SER A 14 25.77 43.49 -44.25
CA SER A 14 24.36 43.15 -44.05
C SER A 14 23.66 43.00 -45.40
N SER A 15 22.87 41.93 -45.59
CA SER A 15 21.75 41.95 -46.54
C SER A 15 20.53 41.29 -45.92
N SER A 16 19.46 42.08 -45.87
CA SER A 16 18.16 41.80 -45.26
C SER A 16 17.25 41.13 -46.28
N HIS A 17 16.87 39.88 -46.04
CA HIS A 17 15.68 39.27 -46.63
C HIS A 17 14.85 38.59 -45.53
N ASN A 18 13.76 39.26 -45.20
CA ASN A 18 12.81 38.90 -44.15
C ASN A 18 11.63 38.12 -44.79
N PRO A 19 11.42 36.82 -44.51
CA PRO A 19 10.21 36.14 -44.99
C PRO A 19 9.01 36.52 -44.11
N LYS A 20 7.92 36.97 -44.74
CA LYS A 20 6.64 37.32 -44.10
C LYS A 20 6.12 36.18 -43.19
N PRO A 21 5.60 36.48 -41.98
CA PRO A 21 4.95 35.48 -41.14
C PRO A 21 3.61 35.02 -41.76
N LYS A 22 3.44 33.70 -41.90
CA LYS A 22 2.17 33.09 -42.31
C LYS A 22 1.14 33.26 -41.18
N SER A 23 -0.05 33.73 -41.52
CA SER A 23 -1.19 33.90 -40.60
C SER A 23 -1.56 32.59 -39.90
N PRO A 24 -1.92 32.61 -38.60
CA PRO A 24 -2.37 31.41 -37.89
C PRO A 24 -3.75 30.96 -38.40
N SER A 25 -3.86 29.66 -38.71
CA SER A 25 -5.12 29.01 -39.08
C SER A 25 -6.15 29.09 -37.94
N PRO A 26 -7.45 29.28 -38.24
CA PRO A 26 -8.52 29.38 -37.24
C PRO A 26 -8.98 28.02 -36.68
N HIS A 27 -8.39 26.90 -37.10
CA HIS A 27 -8.80 25.58 -36.62
C HIS A 27 -7.97 25.13 -35.41
N PRO A 28 -8.60 24.68 -34.31
CA PRO A 28 -7.87 24.08 -33.20
C PRO A 28 -7.07 22.88 -33.73
N PRO A 29 -5.78 22.73 -33.37
CA PRO A 29 -5.00 21.58 -33.79
C PRO A 29 -5.70 20.32 -33.30
N LEU A 30 -6.03 19.43 -34.23
CA LEU A 30 -6.56 18.11 -33.92
C LEU A 30 -5.50 17.36 -33.12
N LEU A 31 -5.58 17.44 -31.79
CA LEU A 31 -4.80 16.60 -30.89
C LEU A 31 -5.24 15.17 -31.16
N LEU A 32 -4.42 14.44 -31.93
CA LEU A 32 -4.58 13.01 -32.15
C LEU A 32 -4.40 12.32 -30.79
N ARG A 33 -5.50 12.11 -30.08
CA ARG A 33 -5.50 11.44 -28.78
C ARG A 33 -5.25 9.95 -29.04
N PHE A 34 -3.98 9.56 -29.05
CA PHE A 34 -3.58 8.16 -29.16
C PHE A 34 -4.24 7.38 -28.01
N ARG A 35 -5.30 6.63 -28.34
CA ARG A 35 -5.81 5.60 -27.45
C ARG A 35 -4.97 4.36 -27.68
N PRO A 36 -4.27 3.85 -26.66
CA PRO A 36 -3.56 2.58 -26.82
C PRO A 36 -4.57 1.50 -27.19
N SER A 37 -4.25 0.71 -28.21
CA SER A 37 -5.05 -0.45 -28.60
C SER A 37 -5.04 -1.52 -27.50
N ASP A 38 -6.07 -2.36 -27.45
CA ASP A 38 -6.15 -3.49 -26.50
C ASP A 38 -4.87 -4.36 -26.51
N ARG A 39 -4.29 -4.56 -27.69
CA ARG A 39 -3.02 -5.28 -27.85
C ARG A 39 -1.86 -4.58 -27.14
N GLN A 40 -1.74 -3.27 -27.29
CA GLN A 40 -0.71 -2.48 -26.61
C GLN A 40 -0.91 -2.48 -25.10
N ILE A 41 -2.17 -2.40 -24.64
CA ILE A 41 -2.51 -2.49 -23.21
C ILE A 41 -2.08 -3.85 -22.65
N ALA A 42 -2.47 -4.95 -23.30
CA ALA A 42 -2.09 -6.30 -22.87
C ALA A 42 -0.57 -6.50 -22.86
N GLN A 43 0.14 -5.99 -23.87
CA GLN A 43 1.60 -6.03 -23.91
C GLN A 43 2.22 -5.26 -22.75
N HIS A 44 1.73 -4.05 -22.46
CA HIS A 44 2.21 -3.26 -21.34
C HIS A 44 1.95 -3.95 -20.00
N LEU A 45 0.74 -4.46 -19.74
CA LEU A 45 0.42 -5.20 -18.51
C LEU A 45 1.36 -6.42 -18.33
N ASN A 46 1.67 -7.13 -19.41
CA ASN A 46 2.63 -8.23 -19.37
C ASN A 46 4.05 -7.77 -18.98
N THR A 47 4.50 -6.60 -19.44
CA THR A 47 5.80 -6.02 -19.01
C THR A 47 5.83 -5.70 -17.51
N LEU A 48 4.68 -5.44 -16.90
CA LEU A 48 4.51 -5.24 -15.46
C LEU A 48 4.34 -6.54 -14.66
N GLY A 49 4.33 -7.71 -15.34
CA GLY A 49 4.07 -9.00 -14.71
C GLY A 49 2.61 -9.28 -14.37
N ILE A 50 1.67 -8.45 -14.86
CA ILE A 50 0.22 -8.64 -14.76
C ILE A 50 -0.24 -9.42 -15.98
N ARG A 51 -0.52 -10.71 -15.81
CA ARG A 51 -0.86 -11.59 -16.94
C ARG A 51 -2.35 -11.51 -17.26
N ALA A 52 -2.69 -10.83 -18.34
CA ALA A 52 -4.05 -10.86 -18.90
C ALA A 52 -4.29 -12.20 -19.63
N SER A 53 -5.51 -12.75 -19.52
CA SER A 53 -5.93 -13.90 -20.32
C SER A 53 -5.95 -13.54 -21.82
N PRO A 54 -5.60 -14.45 -22.75
CA PRO A 54 -5.78 -14.22 -24.18
C PRO A 54 -7.21 -13.89 -24.59
N SER A 55 -8.20 -14.29 -23.77
CA SER A 55 -9.63 -14.02 -23.95
C SER A 55 -10.16 -12.81 -23.16
N SER A 56 -9.28 -12.00 -22.57
CA SER A 56 -9.71 -10.82 -21.79
C SER A 56 -10.46 -9.84 -22.68
N SER A 57 -11.62 -9.35 -22.22
CA SER A 57 -12.36 -8.32 -22.91
C SER A 57 -11.61 -6.98 -22.89
N SER A 58 -11.92 -6.10 -23.86
CA SER A 58 -11.38 -4.73 -23.88
C SER A 58 -11.65 -3.99 -22.56
N GLU A 59 -12.84 -4.15 -22.00
CA GLU A 59 -13.22 -3.58 -20.69
C GLU A 59 -12.32 -4.08 -19.56
N SER A 60 -12.02 -5.39 -19.50
CA SER A 60 -11.14 -5.96 -18.48
C SER A 60 -9.69 -5.46 -18.62
N LEU A 61 -9.20 -5.29 -19.85
CA LEU A 61 -7.87 -4.72 -20.10
C LEU A 61 -7.78 -3.26 -19.66
N HIS A 62 -8.77 -2.45 -20.02
CA HIS A 62 -8.87 -1.06 -19.57
C HIS A 62 -9.04 -0.95 -18.06
N TRP A 63 -9.77 -1.88 -17.45
CA TRP A 63 -9.90 -1.99 -16.00
C TRP A 63 -8.55 -2.24 -15.33
N MET A 64 -7.83 -3.30 -15.74
CA MET A 64 -6.50 -3.61 -15.21
C MET A 64 -5.55 -2.41 -15.33
N LEU A 65 -5.56 -1.73 -16.48
CA LEU A 65 -4.77 -0.53 -16.70
C LEU A 65 -5.17 0.61 -15.75
N SER A 66 -6.46 0.81 -15.49
CA SER A 66 -6.94 1.82 -14.54
C SER A 66 -6.47 1.54 -13.11
N VAL A 67 -6.46 0.28 -12.69
CA VAL A 67 -5.91 -0.15 -11.40
C VAL A 67 -4.41 0.14 -11.36
N VAL A 68 -3.65 -0.25 -12.39
CA VAL A 68 -2.21 0.06 -12.49
C VAL A 68 -1.96 1.56 -12.36
N ASN A 69 -2.61 2.38 -13.18
CA ASN A 69 -2.44 3.84 -13.15
C ASN A 69 -2.80 4.44 -11.78
N TYR A 70 -3.82 3.89 -11.11
CA TYR A 70 -4.17 4.31 -9.76
C TYR A 70 -3.04 3.99 -8.77
N PHE A 71 -2.50 2.77 -8.80
CA PHE A 71 -1.36 2.39 -7.94
C PHE A 71 -0.13 3.24 -8.26
N GLU A 72 0.18 3.50 -9.53
CA GLU A 72 1.26 4.41 -9.93
C GLU A 72 1.04 5.83 -9.41
N SER A 73 -0.21 6.33 -9.40
CA SER A 73 -0.55 7.61 -8.79
C SER A 73 -0.35 7.64 -7.27
N LYS A 74 -0.31 6.47 -6.63
CA LYS A 74 0.05 6.29 -5.21
C LYS A 74 1.54 5.95 -5.01
N GLY A 75 2.33 6.05 -6.08
CA GLY A 75 3.79 5.90 -6.11
C GLY A 75 4.30 4.49 -6.36
N PHE A 76 3.43 3.53 -6.70
CA PHE A 76 3.89 2.19 -7.07
C PHE A 76 4.66 2.24 -8.39
N SER A 77 5.73 1.46 -8.47
CA SER A 77 6.51 1.23 -9.68
C SER A 77 6.41 -0.22 -10.16
N ASN A 78 6.92 -0.44 -11.37
CA ASN A 78 6.88 -1.71 -12.09
C ASN A 78 7.38 -2.92 -11.28
N ILE A 79 8.30 -2.71 -10.35
CA ILE A 79 8.87 -3.79 -9.52
C ILE A 79 7.86 -4.39 -8.52
N HIS A 80 6.75 -3.71 -8.23
CA HIS A 80 5.77 -4.18 -7.23
C HIS A 80 4.65 -5.01 -7.85
N PHE A 81 4.26 -4.72 -9.08
CA PHE A 81 3.11 -5.34 -9.74
C PHE A 81 3.21 -6.86 -9.88
N PRO A 82 4.36 -7.49 -10.17
CA PRO A 82 4.44 -8.95 -10.26
C PRO A 82 4.05 -9.65 -8.95
N ARG A 83 4.50 -9.10 -7.81
CA ARG A 83 4.17 -9.65 -6.48
C ARG A 83 2.70 -9.40 -6.14
N LEU A 84 2.18 -8.21 -6.44
CA LEU A 84 0.78 -7.89 -6.19
C LEU A 84 -0.14 -8.79 -7.00
N PHE A 85 0.16 -8.96 -8.28
CA PHE A 85 -0.62 -9.85 -9.14
C PHE A 85 -0.63 -11.29 -8.61
N HIS A 86 0.50 -11.77 -8.07
CA HIS A 86 0.57 -13.10 -7.47
C HIS A 86 -0.21 -13.23 -6.16
N LEU A 87 -0.12 -12.25 -5.26
CA LEU A 87 -0.77 -12.30 -3.94
C LEU A 87 -2.27 -11.96 -3.97
N CYS A 88 -2.69 -11.11 -4.91
CA CYS A 88 -4.06 -10.62 -5.00
C CYS A 88 -4.53 -10.44 -6.47
N PRO A 89 -4.60 -11.52 -7.27
CA PRO A 89 -5.04 -11.44 -8.66
C PRO A 89 -6.46 -10.87 -8.81
N GLN A 90 -7.32 -11.06 -7.80
CA GLN A 90 -8.68 -10.50 -7.73
C GLN A 90 -8.71 -8.97 -7.78
N MET A 91 -7.64 -8.31 -7.31
CA MET A 91 -7.53 -6.85 -7.34
C MET A 91 -7.47 -6.32 -8.79
N PHE A 92 -6.89 -7.10 -9.69
CA PHE A 92 -6.78 -6.78 -11.11
C PHE A 92 -7.94 -7.36 -11.93
N SER A 93 -8.81 -8.19 -11.34
CA SER A 93 -9.85 -8.92 -12.07
C SER A 93 -11.28 -8.48 -11.72
N SER A 94 -11.58 -8.31 -10.43
CA SER A 94 -12.97 -8.20 -9.95
C SER A 94 -13.20 -7.20 -8.81
N ALA A 95 -12.15 -6.68 -8.17
CA ALA A 95 -12.31 -5.69 -7.10
C ALA A 95 -12.82 -4.35 -7.66
N ASP A 96 -13.63 -3.61 -6.91
CA ASP A 96 -14.04 -2.25 -7.29
C ASP A 96 -12.98 -1.23 -6.84
N LEU A 97 -12.33 -0.58 -7.80
CA LEU A 97 -11.31 0.45 -7.55
C LEU A 97 -11.83 1.56 -6.62
N ASN A 98 -13.05 2.04 -6.80
CA ASN A 98 -13.58 3.19 -6.07
C ASN A 98 -14.20 2.80 -4.72
N ARG A 99 -14.76 1.60 -4.61
CA ARG A 99 -15.43 1.13 -3.38
C ARG A 99 -14.55 0.28 -2.49
N THR A 100 -13.51 -0.33 -3.05
CA THR A 100 -12.68 -1.30 -2.34
C THR A 100 -11.26 -0.79 -2.17
N ILE A 101 -10.59 -0.43 -3.26
CA ILE A 101 -9.17 -0.09 -3.23
C ILE A 101 -8.96 1.35 -2.76
N ALA A 102 -9.64 2.32 -3.38
CA ALA A 102 -9.45 3.73 -3.09
C ALA A 102 -9.74 4.09 -1.62
N PRO A 103 -10.79 3.57 -0.97
CA PRO A 103 -11.07 3.84 0.44
C PRO A 103 -9.97 3.30 1.36
N VAL A 104 -9.39 2.12 1.07
CA VAL A 104 -8.25 1.59 1.82
C VAL A 104 -7.08 2.57 1.76
N PHE A 105 -6.71 3.04 0.57
CA PHE A 105 -5.64 4.04 0.45
C PHE A 105 -5.99 5.36 1.14
N SER A 106 -7.24 5.82 1.05
CA SER A 106 -7.70 7.02 1.74
C SER A 106 -7.54 6.89 3.24
N PHE A 107 -7.95 5.76 3.82
CA PHE A 107 -7.80 5.45 5.23
C PHE A 107 -6.32 5.43 5.64
N LEU A 108 -5.46 4.73 4.89
CA LEU A 108 -4.03 4.69 5.20
C LEU A 108 -3.37 6.07 5.16
N ILE A 109 -3.77 6.92 4.21
CA ILE A 109 -3.22 8.28 4.08
C ILE A 109 -3.76 9.19 5.20
N SER A 110 -5.07 9.22 5.40
CA SER A 110 -5.74 10.14 6.34
C SER A 110 -5.55 9.75 7.81
N GLU A 111 -5.82 8.49 8.15
CA GLU A 111 -5.83 8.01 9.54
C GLU A 111 -4.45 7.57 10.01
N LEU A 112 -3.66 6.96 9.12
CA LEU A 112 -2.32 6.47 9.48
C LEU A 112 -1.19 7.41 9.03
N GLY A 113 -1.50 8.51 8.34
CA GLY A 113 -0.50 9.48 7.89
C GLY A 113 0.51 8.90 6.90
N ALA A 114 0.09 7.98 6.03
CA ALA A 114 0.94 7.50 4.94
C ALA A 114 1.15 8.63 3.91
N SER A 115 2.36 9.19 3.81
CA SER A 115 2.69 10.19 2.78
C SER A 115 2.74 9.54 1.39
N THR A 116 2.15 10.21 0.40
CA THR A 116 2.27 9.88 -1.04
C THR A 116 3.51 10.51 -1.68
N GLU A 117 4.10 11.51 -1.02
CA GLU A 117 5.20 12.32 -1.52
C GLU A 117 6.51 11.75 -0.96
N HIS A 118 7.36 11.24 -1.85
CA HIS A 118 8.53 10.44 -1.49
C HIS A 118 8.18 9.25 -0.61
N LEU A 119 7.91 8.15 -1.31
CA LEU A 119 8.06 6.78 -0.84
C LEU A 119 9.51 6.53 -0.41
N ASP A 120 9.91 7.17 0.70
CA ASP A 120 11.12 6.83 1.41
C ASP A 120 10.99 5.36 1.79
N LEU A 121 11.92 4.54 1.30
CA LEU A 121 12.05 3.13 1.63
C LEU A 121 12.14 2.90 3.15
N GLY A 122 12.40 3.97 3.92
CA GLY A 122 12.36 4.02 5.38
C GLY A 122 10.99 4.29 6.04
N SER A 123 9.95 4.72 5.30
CA SER A 123 8.64 5.06 5.89
C SER A 123 7.88 3.83 6.40
N GLY A 124 7.08 4.02 7.47
CA GLY A 124 6.27 2.97 8.09
C GLY A 124 5.28 2.31 7.12
N PHE A 125 4.81 3.04 6.10
CA PHE A 125 3.95 2.51 5.03
C PHE A 125 4.68 1.44 4.19
N TRP A 126 5.90 1.71 3.72
CA TRP A 126 6.67 0.71 2.98
C TRP A 126 7.07 -0.45 3.85
N ARG A 127 7.47 -0.22 5.10
CA ARG A 127 7.78 -1.31 6.04
C ARG A 127 6.54 -2.16 6.32
N ALA A 128 5.36 -1.55 6.49
CA ALA A 128 4.08 -2.23 6.64
C ALA A 128 3.74 -3.05 5.40
N TRP A 129 3.73 -2.43 4.22
CA TRP A 129 3.39 -3.08 2.96
C TRP A 129 4.38 -4.16 2.55
N VAL A 130 5.68 -3.85 2.59
CA VAL A 130 6.77 -4.80 2.32
C VAL A 130 6.71 -5.95 3.31
N PHE A 131 6.41 -5.73 4.59
CA PHE A 131 6.30 -6.82 5.56
C PHE A 131 5.03 -7.65 5.37
N LEU A 132 3.86 -7.02 5.17
CA LEU A 132 2.59 -7.69 4.87
C LEU A 132 2.69 -8.55 3.60
N THR A 133 3.46 -8.09 2.62
CA THR A 133 3.70 -8.85 1.40
C THR A 133 4.88 -9.82 1.51
N ARG A 134 5.95 -9.55 2.28
CA ARG A 134 7.18 -10.37 2.44
C ARG A 134 7.11 -11.48 3.47
N ASN A 135 6.09 -11.57 4.31
CA ASN A 135 6.05 -12.60 5.35
C ASN A 135 5.10 -13.77 4.95
N PRO A 136 5.62 -14.84 4.30
CA PRO A 136 4.82 -15.99 3.88
C PRO A 136 4.45 -16.94 5.02
N LEU A 137 4.70 -16.59 6.28
CA LEU A 137 4.42 -17.45 7.43
C LEU A 137 2.92 -17.39 7.80
N GLY A 138 2.07 -18.01 6.98
CA GLY A 138 0.70 -18.43 7.35
C GLY A 138 -0.44 -17.42 7.16
N PHE A 139 -0.22 -16.31 6.45
CA PHE A 139 -1.15 -15.17 6.36
C PHE A 139 -1.75 -14.91 4.96
N ALA A 140 -1.76 -15.89 4.06
CA ALA A 140 -2.28 -15.71 2.69
C ALA A 140 -3.76 -15.27 2.67
N ASP A 141 -4.57 -15.78 3.60
CA ASP A 141 -5.98 -15.37 3.74
C ASP A 141 -6.14 -13.94 4.27
N ASP A 142 -5.18 -13.43 5.07
CA ASP A 142 -5.24 -12.10 5.67
C ASP A 142 -4.89 -10.98 4.69
N PHE A 143 -4.02 -11.26 3.70
CA PHE A 143 -3.75 -10.28 2.64
C PHE A 143 -4.97 -10.06 1.74
N ARG A 144 -5.77 -11.12 1.52
CA ARG A 144 -7.08 -11.02 0.85
C ARG A 144 -8.05 -10.16 1.67
N LEU A 145 -8.10 -10.40 2.99
CA LEU A 145 -8.96 -9.67 3.92
C LEU A 145 -8.59 -8.19 4.05
N PHE A 146 -7.33 -7.81 3.83
CA PHE A 146 -6.89 -6.40 3.84
C PHE A 146 -7.60 -5.56 2.78
N PHE A 147 -7.99 -6.17 1.66
CA PHE A 147 -8.75 -5.54 0.58
C PHE A 147 -10.23 -5.92 0.57
N ASP A 148 -10.77 -6.66 1.54
CA ASP A 148 -12.19 -7.03 1.59
C ASP A 148 -13.12 -5.87 2.07
N SER A 149 -12.73 -4.63 1.75
CA SER A 149 -13.29 -3.32 2.17
C SER A 149 -12.78 -2.76 3.50
N GLU A 150 -12.49 -1.47 3.45
CA GLU A 150 -12.04 -0.67 4.59
C GLU A 150 -13.10 -0.65 5.72
N GLU A 151 -14.36 -0.46 5.36
CA GLU A 151 -15.49 -0.35 6.31
C GLU A 151 -15.74 -1.63 7.10
N ASN A 152 -15.50 -2.81 6.50
CA ASN A 152 -15.80 -4.09 7.16
C ASN A 152 -14.58 -4.72 7.84
N ASN A 153 -13.37 -4.17 7.66
CA ASN A 153 -12.15 -4.78 8.15
C ASN A 153 -11.21 -3.79 8.85
N LEU A 154 -10.70 -2.80 8.13
CA LEU A 154 -9.68 -1.89 8.67
C LEU A 154 -10.28 -0.94 9.70
N ARG A 155 -11.42 -0.32 9.38
CA ARG A 155 -12.07 0.65 10.26
C ARG A 155 -12.50 0.03 11.59
N PRO A 156 -13.21 -1.12 11.64
CA PRO A 156 -13.59 -1.73 12.92
C PRO A 156 -12.39 -2.14 13.77
N LYS A 157 -11.28 -2.57 13.15
CA LYS A 157 -10.03 -2.88 13.87
C LYS A 157 -9.41 -1.61 14.44
N PHE A 158 -9.33 -0.56 13.64
CA PHE A 158 -8.74 0.71 14.05
C PHE A 158 -9.53 1.37 15.19
N GLU A 159 -10.85 1.42 15.06
CA GLU A 159 -11.75 1.94 16.10
C GLU A 159 -11.63 1.12 17.40
N TYR A 160 -11.57 -0.22 17.30
CA TYR A 160 -11.36 -1.06 18.48
C TYR A 160 -10.02 -0.76 19.17
N LEU A 161 -8.95 -0.55 18.40
CA LEU A 161 -7.66 -0.18 18.97
C LEU A 161 -7.73 1.16 19.72
N LEU A 162 -8.32 2.20 19.10
CA LEU A 162 -8.34 3.54 19.69
C LEU A 162 -9.29 3.64 20.88
N TYR A 163 -10.51 3.10 20.74
CA TYR A 163 -11.58 3.33 21.71
C TYR A 163 -11.68 2.23 22.77
N GLU A 164 -11.50 0.96 22.41
CA GLU A 164 -11.66 -0.15 23.34
C GLU A 164 -10.35 -0.52 24.05
N MET A 165 -9.24 -0.54 23.31
CA MET A 165 -7.91 -0.84 23.84
C MET A 165 -7.17 0.39 24.36
N GLY A 166 -7.62 1.60 24.01
CA GLY A 166 -6.96 2.85 24.37
C GLY A 166 -5.56 3.01 23.75
N GLY A 167 -5.31 2.36 22.62
CA GLY A 167 -4.06 2.44 21.85
C GLY A 167 -3.96 3.72 21.03
N SER A 168 -2.90 3.84 20.22
CA SER A 168 -2.67 5.01 19.37
C SER A 168 -2.23 4.64 17.95
N VAL A 169 -2.30 5.63 17.04
CA VAL A 169 -1.82 5.49 15.66
C VAL A 169 -0.33 5.13 15.62
N GLU A 170 0.46 5.61 16.57
CA GLU A 170 1.89 5.31 16.69
C GLU A 170 2.15 3.83 16.98
N GLU A 171 1.27 3.17 17.74
CA GLU A 171 1.38 1.73 17.99
C GLU A 171 1.16 0.94 16.70
N VAL A 172 0.19 1.34 15.88
CA VAL A 172 -0.04 0.75 14.54
C VAL A 172 1.16 0.98 13.64
N LYS A 173 1.74 2.18 13.65
CA LYS A 173 2.96 2.48 12.86
C LYS A 173 4.14 1.59 13.28
N ARG A 174 4.26 1.28 14.57
CA ARG A 174 5.29 0.37 15.12
C ARG A 174 4.98 -1.11 14.84
N PHE A 175 3.71 -1.47 14.79
CA PHE A 175 3.24 -2.84 14.56
C PHE A 175 2.08 -2.91 13.55
N PRO A 176 2.34 -2.66 12.25
CA PRO A 176 1.30 -2.63 11.22
C PRO A 176 0.61 -3.98 11.00
N GLN A 177 1.27 -5.07 11.42
CA GLN A 177 0.74 -6.43 11.41
C GLN A 177 -0.55 -6.56 12.21
N TYR A 178 -0.86 -5.61 13.08
CA TYR A 178 -2.14 -5.49 13.77
C TYR A 178 -3.33 -5.74 12.85
N PHE A 179 -3.34 -5.12 11.66
CA PHE A 179 -4.45 -5.27 10.70
C PHE A 179 -4.53 -6.63 10.02
N GLY A 180 -3.48 -7.45 10.10
CA GLY A 180 -3.57 -8.85 9.68
C GLY A 180 -4.55 -9.60 10.59
N PHE A 181 -4.32 -9.54 11.90
CA PHE A 181 -5.05 -10.38 12.85
C PHE A 181 -6.58 -10.18 12.81
N CYS A 182 -7.32 -11.30 12.88
CA CYS A 182 -8.77 -11.29 12.93
C CYS A 182 -9.29 -10.59 14.21
N LEU A 183 -10.17 -9.61 14.04
CA LEU A 183 -10.75 -8.84 15.16
C LEU A 183 -11.47 -9.77 16.15
N LYS A 184 -12.45 -10.54 15.65
CA LYS A 184 -13.32 -11.39 16.48
C LYS A 184 -12.63 -12.60 17.08
N LYS A 185 -11.66 -13.19 16.36
CA LYS A 185 -11.04 -14.47 16.76
C LYS A 185 -9.72 -14.30 17.52
N ARG A 186 -9.04 -13.16 17.43
CA ARG A 186 -7.70 -12.98 18.02
C ARG A 186 -7.53 -11.68 18.78
N ILE A 187 -7.90 -10.54 18.20
CA ILE A 187 -7.69 -9.24 18.85
C ILE A 187 -8.61 -9.09 20.07
N VAL A 188 -9.93 -9.25 19.88
CA VAL A 188 -10.93 -9.05 20.93
C VAL A 188 -10.73 -10.03 22.09
N PRO A 189 -10.64 -11.37 21.89
CA PRO A 189 -10.54 -12.31 23.00
C PRO A 189 -9.28 -12.09 23.85
N ARG A 190 -8.14 -11.80 23.21
CA ARG A 190 -6.88 -11.57 23.93
C ARG A 190 -6.86 -10.24 24.68
N HIS A 191 -7.40 -9.18 24.08
CA HIS A 191 -7.54 -7.90 24.77
C HIS A 191 -8.39 -8.05 26.03
N LEU A 192 -9.58 -8.66 25.93
CA LEU A 192 -10.48 -8.79 27.07
C LEU A 192 -9.90 -9.64 28.19
N HIS A 193 -9.24 -10.76 27.86
CA HIS A 193 -8.57 -11.64 28.83
C HIS A 193 -7.48 -10.91 29.63
N LEU A 194 -6.65 -10.11 28.95
CA LEU A 194 -5.57 -9.35 29.59
C LEU A 194 -6.10 -8.14 30.36
N LYS A 195 -7.16 -7.48 29.85
CA LYS A 195 -7.84 -6.35 30.50
C LYS A 195 -8.44 -6.76 31.85
N GLN A 196 -9.02 -7.95 31.96
CA GLN A 196 -9.54 -8.50 33.23
C GLN A 196 -8.46 -8.65 34.31
N ARG A 197 -7.21 -8.84 33.91
CA ARG A 197 -6.04 -8.97 34.80
C ARG A 197 -5.27 -7.65 34.93
N ASN A 198 -5.83 -6.56 34.42
CA ASN A 198 -5.22 -5.23 34.42
C ASN A 198 -3.84 -5.19 33.73
N ILE A 199 -3.61 -6.06 32.74
CA ILE A 199 -2.37 -6.10 31.95
C ILE A 199 -2.59 -5.28 30.68
N ARG A 200 -1.72 -4.28 30.45
CA ARG A 200 -1.68 -3.49 29.21
C ARG A 200 -0.50 -3.91 28.34
N PRO A 201 -0.69 -4.81 27.37
CA PRO A 201 0.39 -5.30 26.53
C PRO A 201 0.72 -4.36 25.36
N SER A 202 1.92 -4.50 24.80
CA SER A 202 2.17 -4.03 23.43
C SER A 202 1.45 -4.92 22.41
N LEU A 203 1.03 -4.35 21.27
CA LEU A 203 0.35 -5.10 20.21
C LEU A 203 1.14 -6.33 19.75
N LYS A 204 2.47 -6.19 19.62
CA LYS A 204 3.36 -7.27 19.21
C LYS A 204 3.33 -8.44 20.21
N TRP A 205 3.44 -8.14 21.50
CA TRP A 205 3.44 -9.17 22.55
C TRP A 205 2.08 -9.87 22.63
N MET A 206 0.99 -9.09 22.55
CA MET A 206 -0.36 -9.64 22.60
C MET A 206 -0.70 -10.50 21.39
N LEU A 207 -0.28 -10.10 20.19
CA LEU A 207 -0.83 -10.67 18.95
C LEU A 207 0.09 -11.67 18.25
N MET A 208 1.42 -11.58 18.40
CA MET A 208 2.33 -12.48 17.69
C MET A 208 2.30 -13.93 18.19
N PRO A 209 2.39 -14.23 19.50
CA PRO A 209 2.47 -15.60 19.99
C PRO A 209 1.18 -16.39 19.75
N GLY A 210 1.27 -17.71 19.76
CA GLY A 210 0.07 -18.57 19.89
C GLY A 210 -0.52 -18.47 21.30
N ASP A 211 -1.80 -18.83 21.45
CA ASP A 211 -2.53 -18.70 22.72
C ASP A 211 -1.80 -19.36 23.89
N LYS A 212 -1.39 -20.63 23.74
CA LYS A 212 -0.63 -21.36 24.78
C LYS A 212 0.61 -20.61 25.26
N VAL A 213 1.37 -20.02 24.33
CA VAL A 213 2.59 -19.27 24.66
C VAL A 213 2.23 -17.95 25.35
N LEU A 214 1.20 -17.26 24.87
CA LEU A 214 0.76 -16.00 25.46
C LEU A 214 0.32 -16.18 26.92
N TRP A 215 -0.52 -17.18 27.20
CA TRP A 215 -1.02 -17.45 28.55
C TRP A 215 0.09 -17.90 29.50
N GLN A 216 1.07 -18.64 28.99
CA GLN A 216 2.23 -19.04 29.80
C GLN A 216 3.07 -17.82 30.22
N VAL A 217 3.37 -16.93 29.27
CA VAL A 217 4.16 -15.71 29.57
C VAL A 217 3.38 -14.75 30.46
N GLU A 218 2.05 -14.69 30.31
CA GLU A 218 1.18 -13.95 31.23
C GLU A 218 1.26 -14.49 32.66
N ILE A 219 1.19 -15.82 32.83
CA ILE A 219 1.28 -16.48 34.14
C ILE A 219 2.60 -16.11 34.83
N GLU A 220 3.70 -16.23 34.11
CA GLU A 220 5.04 -15.89 34.60
C GLU A 220 5.15 -14.40 34.98
N LEU A 221 4.51 -13.51 34.24
CA LEU A 221 4.45 -12.07 34.54
C LEU A 221 3.67 -11.79 35.83
N LEU A 222 2.54 -12.46 36.04
CA LEU A 222 1.73 -12.30 37.25
C LEU A 222 2.44 -12.84 38.50
N GLU A 223 3.13 -13.97 38.37
CA GLU A 223 4.02 -14.52 39.40
C GLU A 223 5.13 -13.53 39.79
N GLN A 224 5.80 -12.93 38.80
CA GLN A 224 6.85 -11.92 39.04
C GLN A 224 6.32 -10.66 39.73
N LEU A 225 5.05 -10.32 39.51
CA LEU A 225 4.38 -9.19 40.15
C LEU A 225 3.79 -9.52 41.53
N GLY A 226 3.98 -10.75 42.03
CA GLY A 226 3.58 -11.16 43.37
C GLY A 226 2.09 -11.50 43.51
N TYR A 227 1.40 -11.80 42.40
CA TYR A 227 0.01 -12.28 42.46
C TYR A 227 -0.03 -13.76 42.85
N ASP A 228 -0.81 -14.10 43.88
CA ASP A 228 -0.97 -15.47 44.36
C ASP A 228 -1.95 -16.26 43.46
N PHE A 229 -1.43 -17.30 42.82
CA PHE A 229 -2.17 -18.16 41.90
C PHE A 229 -3.31 -18.94 42.57
N ALA A 230 -3.27 -19.15 43.89
CA ALA A 230 -4.36 -19.79 44.63
C ALA A 230 -5.66 -18.96 44.65
N ILE A 231 -5.58 -17.65 44.42
CA ILE A 231 -6.75 -16.75 44.40
C ILE A 231 -7.31 -16.62 42.98
N LEU A 232 -6.48 -16.75 41.95
CA LEU A 232 -6.88 -16.57 40.55
C LEU A 232 -7.61 -17.78 39.94
N SER A 233 -7.43 -18.98 40.50
CA SER A 233 -8.14 -20.20 40.11
C SER A 233 -9.63 -20.22 40.50
N PHE A 234 -10.06 -19.31 41.38
CA PHE A 234 -11.47 -19.15 41.78
C PHE A 234 -12.26 -18.21 40.85
N LEU A 235 -11.62 -17.56 39.88
CA LEU A 235 -12.23 -16.59 38.96
C LEU A 235 -12.34 -17.08 37.51
N SER A 236 -12.03 -18.36 37.23
CA SER A 236 -12.27 -19.00 35.93
C SER A 236 -13.56 -19.81 35.93
#